data_AF-A0A368WNG4-F1
#
_entry.id   AF-A0A368WNG4-F1
#
_cell.length_a   1.000
_cell.length_b   1.000
_cell.length_c   1.000
_cell.angle_alpha   90.00
_cell.angle_beta   90.00
_cell.angle_gamma   90.00
#
_symmetry.space_group_name_H-M   'P 1'
#
loop_
_entity.id
_entity.type
_entity.pdbx_description
1 polymer ?
#
loop_
_entity_poly.entity_id
_entity_poly.type
_entity_poly.pdbx_seq_one_letter_code
_entity_poly.pdbx_strand_id
1 'polypeptide(L)' 'MLGDITIGGGIERVAKLSDSLALLYDNGAKNVLVLIANAPDMENLNPELLIRFFC' A
#
# COMPACT_ATOMS: atom_id res chain seq x y z
N MET A 1 1.00 1.56 8.16
CA MET A 1 -0.35 1.17 7.68
C MET A 1 -0.74 2.17 6.61
N LEU A 2 -1.13 1.69 5.42
CA LEU A 2 -1.52 2.57 4.30
C LEU A 2 -3.05 2.61 4.19
N GLY A 3 -3.64 3.77 4.49
CA GLY A 3 -5.08 4.00 4.49
C GLY A 3 -5.42 5.34 5.14
N ASP A 4 -6.39 6.05 4.58
CA ASP A 4 -6.93 7.27 5.20
C ASP A 4 -8.06 6.89 6.16
N ILE A 5 -7.91 7.25 7.43
CA ILE A 5 -8.90 6.94 8.47
C ILE A 5 -9.89 8.10 8.55
N THR A 6 -11.13 7.86 8.17
CA THR A 6 -12.23 8.82 8.35
C THR A 6 -12.62 8.89 9.83
N ILE A 7 -13.21 10.02 10.24
CA ILE A 7 -13.68 10.24 11.62
C ILE A 7 -14.73 9.19 12.06
N GLY A 8 -15.39 8.51 11.10
CA GLY A 8 -16.30 7.39 11.35
C GLY A 8 -15.66 6.00 11.41
N GLY A 9 -14.32 5.90 11.38
CA GLY A 9 -13.60 4.62 11.38
C GLY A 9 -13.60 3.88 10.04
N GLY A 10 -14.16 4.47 8.98
CA GLY A 10 -14.00 3.97 7.62
C GLY A 10 -12.57 4.23 7.14
N ILE A 11 -11.98 3.27 6.42
CA ILE A 11 -10.63 3.40 5.88
C ILE A 11 -10.71 3.50 4.36
N GLU A 12 -10.24 4.63 3.81
CA GLU A 12 -10.31 4.95 2.38
C GLU A 12 -9.08 4.49 1.61
N ARG A 13 -9.28 4.34 0.28
CA ARG A 13 -8.26 3.90 -0.68
C ARG A 13 -7.14 4.94 -0.78
N VAL A 14 -5.90 4.47 -0.87
CA VAL A 14 -4.73 5.35 -1.02
C VAL A 14 -4.56 5.71 -2.49
N ALA A 15 -4.70 7.00 -2.83
CA ALA A 15 -4.63 7.48 -4.21
C ALA A 15 -3.25 7.27 -4.89
N LYS A 16 -2.18 7.10 -4.11
CA LYS A 16 -0.80 6.90 -4.60
C LYS A 16 -0.14 5.69 -3.95
N LEU A 17 -0.78 4.53 -4.06
CA LEU A 17 -0.32 3.30 -3.42
C LEU A 17 1.14 2.95 -3.79
N SER A 18 1.49 3.04 -5.08
CA SER A 18 2.83 2.71 -5.58
C SER A 18 3.93 3.60 -4.97
N ASP A 19 3.76 4.92 -5.06
CA ASP A 19 4.70 5.90 -4.48
C ASP A 19 4.85 5.70 -2.96
N SER A 20 3.74 5.39 -2.28
CA SER A 20 3.73 5.16 -0.84
C SER A 20 4.46 3.86 -0.46
N LEU A 21 4.30 2.80 -1.25
CA LEU A 21 5.03 1.54 -1.06
C LEU A 21 6.52 1.69 -1.38
N ALA A 22 6.88 2.46 -2.41
CA ALA A 22 8.26 2.78 -2.73
C ALA A 22 8.94 3.54 -1.57
N LEU A 23 8.26 4.56 -1.03
CA LEU A 23 8.75 5.28 0.14
C LEU A 23 8.93 4.35 1.35
N LEU A 24 7.97 3.47 1.63
CA LEU A 24 8.09 2.52 2.74
C LEU A 24 9.24 1.53 2.51
N TYR A 25 9.43 1.07 1.27
CA TYR A 25 10.55 0.21 0.90
C TYR A 25 11.90 0.91 1.13
N ASP A 26 12.05 2.14 0.66
CA ASP A 26 13.27 2.94 0.84
C ASP A 26 13.58 3.20 2.32
N ASN A 27 12.54 3.31 3.15
CA ASN A 27 12.67 3.43 4.61
C ASN A 27 12.88 2.08 5.34
N GLY A 28 13.06 0.99 4.60
CA GLY A 28 13.37 -0.33 5.15
C GLY A 28 12.17 -1.04 5.78
N ALA A 29 10.94 -0.67 5.41
CA ALA A 29 9.75 -1.40 5.84
C ALA A 29 9.85 -2.86 5.36
N LYS A 30 9.63 -3.80 6.30
CA LYS A 30 9.68 -5.24 6.01
C LYS A 30 8.30 -5.81 5.70
N ASN A 31 7.27 -5.25 6.30
CA ASN A 31 5.87 -5.67 6.15
C ASN A 31 5.01 -4.42 6.04
N VAL A 32 4.05 -4.40 5.11
CA VAL A 32 3.11 -3.31 4.94
C VAL A 32 1.69 -3.84 4.95
N LEU A 33 0.86 -3.29 5.84
CA LEU A 33 -0.57 -3.54 5.83
C LEU A 33 -1.24 -2.59 4.84
N VAL A 34 -1.89 -3.19 3.84
CA VAL A 34 -2.64 -2.51 2.78
C VAL A 34 -4.09 -2.95 2.86
N LEU A 35 -5.03 -2.01 2.71
CA LEU A 35 -6.45 -2.31 2.67
C LEU A 35 -6.81 -3.10 1.41
N ILE A 36 -7.75 -4.05 1.54
CA ILE A 36 -8.28 -4.80 0.39
C ILE A 36 -8.95 -3.90 -0.66
N ALA A 37 -9.42 -2.71 -0.26
CA ALA A 37 -9.94 -1.71 -1.19
C ALA A 37 -8.89 -1.22 -2.22
N ASN A 38 -7.60 -1.38 -1.91
CA ASN A 38 -6.49 -1.09 -2.82
C ASN A 38 -6.11 -2.29 -3.71
N ALA A 39 -6.78 -3.45 -3.60
CA ALA A 39 -6.46 -4.63 -4.42
C ALA A 39 -6.43 -4.34 -5.94
N PRO A 40 -7.33 -3.52 -6.51
CA PRO A 40 -7.25 -3.18 -7.94
C PRO A 40 -6.00 -2.36 -8.32
N ASP A 41 -5.39 -1.64 -7.39
CA ASP A 41 -4.12 -0.93 -7.64
C ASP A 41 -2.91 -1.85 -7.57
N MET A 42 -3.06 -3.03 -6.96
CA MET A 42 -1.96 -3.99 -6.84
C MET A 42 -1.53 -4.52 -8.20
N GLU A 43 -2.45 -4.60 -9.17
CA GLU A 43 -2.16 -4.97 -10.56
C GLU A 43 -1.22 -3.97 -11.25
N ASN A 44 -1.23 -2.70 -10.81
CA ASN A 44 -0.42 -1.63 -11.38
C ASN A 44 0.86 -1.34 -10.59
N LEU A 45 1.18 -2.15 -9.58
CA LEU A 45 2.40 -1.98 -8.80
C LEU A 45 3.64 -2.36 -9.59
N ASN A 46 4.76 -1.71 -9.25
CA ASN A 46 6.06 -2.16 -9.71
C ASN A 46 6.28 -3.63 -9.27
N PRO A 47 6.62 -4.55 -10.21
CA PRO A 47 6.86 -5.96 -9.91
C PRO A 47 7.83 -6.18 -8.75
N GLU A 48 8.84 -5.32 -8.60
CA GLU A 48 9.82 -5.41 -7.52
C GLU A 48 9.19 -5.20 -6.13
N LEU A 49 8.30 -4.21 -6.00
CA LEU A 49 7.57 -3.95 -4.76
C LEU A 49 6.56 -5.06 -4.47
N LEU A 50 5.95 -5.62 -5.51
CA LEU A 50 4.98 -6.71 -5.39
C LEU A 50 5.65 -7.99 -4.88
N ILE A 51 6.81 -8.36 -5.45
CA ILE A 51 7.62 -9.49 -4.98
C ILE A 51 8.08 -9.27 -3.54
N ARG A 52 8.48 -8.05 -3.19
CA ARG A 52 9.07 -7.79 -1.86
C ARG A 52 8.05 -7.85 -0.72
N PHE A 53 6.85 -7.34 -0.94
CA PHE A 53 5.85 -7.20 0.12
C PHE A 53 4.78 -8.30 0.12
N PHE A 54 4.61 -9.01 -1.00
CA PHE A 54 3.47 -9.92 -1.19
C PHE A 54 3.84 -11.31 -1.75
N CYS A 55 5.12 -11.59 -2.07
CA CYS A 55 5.66 -12.94 -2.30
C CYS A 55 6.61 -13.37 -1.17
#